data_AF-A0A518FRW0-F1
#
_entry.id   AF-A0A518FRW0-F1
#
_cell.length_a   1.000
_cell.length_b   1.000
_cell.length_c   1.000
_cell.angle_alpha   90.00
_cell.angle_beta   90.00
_cell.angle_gamma   90.00
#
_symmetry.space_group_name_H-M   'P 1'
#
loop_
_entity.id
_entity.type
_entity.pdbx_description
1 polymer ?
#
loop_
_entity_poly.entity_id
_entity_poly.type
_entity_poly.pdbx_seq_one_letter_code
_entity_poly.pdbx_strand_id
1 'polypeptide(L)'
;MKSFVLAFIACGPVFFLTSGCAEVMKPITDLQYETMRAFKPKPFDADWSGEDEIDQWSYVGEEARGDRVREHDVDRWWQKWVMSSKARSIEKNLGID
;
A
#
# COMPACT_ATOMS: atom_id res chain seq x y z
N MET A 1 44.16 -46.51 13.96
CA MET A 1 42.71 -46.46 14.25
C MET A 1 42.33 -45.31 15.21
N LYS A 2 43.01 -45.14 16.36
CA LYS A 2 42.68 -44.10 17.35
C LYS A 2 42.77 -42.64 16.82
N SER A 3 43.75 -42.33 15.96
CA SER A 3 43.89 -40.99 15.38
C SER A 3 42.80 -40.62 14.35
N PHE A 4 42.22 -41.60 13.65
CA PHE A 4 41.13 -41.36 12.71
C PHE A 4 39.81 -41.05 13.45
N VAL A 5 39.57 -41.71 14.58
CA VAL A 5 38.38 -41.47 15.41
C VAL A 5 38.42 -40.07 16.04
N LEU A 6 39.60 -39.63 16.50
CA LEU A 6 39.77 -38.27 17.03
C LEU A 6 39.56 -37.17 15.98
N ALA A 7 39.96 -37.40 14.73
CA ALA A 7 39.72 -36.46 13.63
C ALA A 7 38.22 -36.31 13.29
N PHE A 8 37.44 -37.41 13.34
CA PHE A 8 36.00 -37.36 13.12
C PHE A 8 35.24 -36.65 14.24
N ILE A 9 35.65 -36.83 15.50
CA ILE A 9 35.04 -36.15 16.66
C ILE A 9 35.35 -34.65 16.66
N ALA A 10 36.55 -34.25 16.23
CA ALA A 10 36.95 -32.84 16.17
C ALA A 10 36.37 -32.09 14.95
N CYS A 11 36.33 -32.71 13.77
CA CYS A 11 35.85 -32.06 12.55
C CYS A 11 34.35 -32.19 12.31
N GLY A 12 33.70 -33.25 12.82
CA GLY A 12 32.26 -33.48 12.66
C GLY A 12 31.38 -32.28 13.08
N PRO A 13 31.59 -31.68 14.27
CA PRO A 13 30.80 -30.55 14.73
C PRO A 13 30.95 -29.30 13.85
N VAL A 14 32.14 -29.08 13.28
CA VAL A 14 32.44 -27.89 12.45
C VAL A 14 31.71 -27.95 11.10
N PHE A 15 31.61 -29.13 10.50
CA PHE A 15 30.84 -29.34 9.27
C PHE A 15 29.33 -29.25 9.49
N PHE A 16 28.81 -29.67 10.65
CA PHE A 16 27.40 -29.50 10.99
C PHE A 16 27.01 -28.03 11.28
N LEU A 17 27.88 -27.27 11.94
CA LEU A 17 27.62 -25.86 12.27
C LEU A 17 27.70 -24.93 11.06
N THR A 18 28.53 -25.25 10.06
CA THR A 18 28.73 -24.40 8.87
C THR A 18 27.74 -24.67 7.74
N SER A 19 27.26 -25.90 7.59
CA SER A 19 26.32 -26.26 6.52
C SER A 19 24.85 -26.04 6.89
N GLY A 20 24.46 -26.28 8.15
CA GLY A 20 23.05 -26.26 8.56
C GLY A 20 22.45 -24.85 8.68
N CYS A 21 23.20 -23.90 9.24
CA CYS A 21 22.65 -22.58 9.54
C CYS A 21 22.66 -21.65 8.32
N ALA A 22 23.70 -21.71 7.47
CA ALA A 22 23.84 -20.78 6.35
C ALA A 22 22.87 -21.07 5.19
N GLU A 23 22.58 -22.35 4.93
CA GLU A 23 21.67 -22.76 3.84
C GLU A 23 20.19 -22.60 4.22
N VAL A 24 19.85 -22.73 5.50
CA VAL A 24 18.46 -22.55 5.99
C VAL A 24 18.10 -21.08 6.18
N MET A 25 19.07 -20.22 6.52
CA MET A 25 18.79 -18.80 6.75
C MET A 25 18.49 -18.04 5.46
N LYS A 26 19.09 -18.40 4.32
CA LYS A 26 18.84 -17.77 3.01
C LYS A 26 17.35 -17.77 2.59
N PRO A 27 16.63 -18.92 2.56
CA PRO A 27 15.23 -18.91 2.18
C PRO A 27 14.33 -18.18 3.19
N ILE A 28 14.72 -18.16 4.48
CA ILE A 28 13.99 -17.41 5.51
C ILE A 28 14.12 -15.90 5.28
N THR A 29 15.33 -15.41 4.98
CA THR A 29 15.55 -13.99 4.69
C THR A 29 14.85 -13.56 3.41
N ASP A 30 14.84 -14.42 2.37
CA ASP A 30 14.16 -14.12 1.11
C ASP A 30 12.64 -14.08 1.29
N LEU A 31 12.06 -15.03 2.05
CA LEU A 31 10.66 -14.99 2.42
C LEU A 31 10.31 -13.72 3.19
N GLN A 32 11.13 -13.34 4.17
CA GLN A 32 10.89 -12.13 4.96
C GLN A 32 10.98 -10.87 4.11
N TYR A 33 11.92 -10.79 3.17
CA TYR A 33 12.06 -9.68 2.23
C TYR A 33 10.83 -9.54 1.33
N GLU A 34 10.39 -10.62 0.70
CA GLU A 34 9.21 -10.61 -0.18
C GLU A 34 7.92 -10.31 0.59
N THR A 35 7.79 -10.83 1.81
CA THR A 35 6.64 -10.53 2.68
C THR A 35 6.61 -9.04 3.03
N MET A 36 7.74 -8.47 3.48
CA MET A 36 7.84 -7.05 3.80
C MET A 36 7.62 -6.16 2.58
N ARG A 37 8.05 -6.61 1.39
CA ARG A 37 7.81 -5.90 0.13
C ARG A 37 6.34 -5.85 -0.25
N ALA A 38 5.59 -6.94 -0.02
CA ALA A 38 4.15 -6.98 -0.25
C ALA A 38 3.36 -6.05 0.69
N PHE A 39 3.79 -5.94 1.96
CA PHE A 39 3.18 -5.04 2.93
C PHE A 39 3.69 -3.60 2.85
N LYS A 40 4.70 -3.31 2.03
CA LYS A 40 5.23 -1.96 1.89
C LYS A 40 4.20 -1.08 1.17
N PRO A 41 3.65 -0.04 1.83
CA PRO A 41 2.73 0.87 1.16
C PRO A 41 3.45 1.55 0.00
N LYS A 42 2.87 1.47 -1.20
CA LYS A 42 3.40 2.13 -2.39
C LYS A 42 2.74 3.49 -2.55
N PRO A 43 3.46 4.60 -2.30
CA PRO A 43 2.85 5.93 -2.22
C PRO A 43 2.33 6.47 -3.57
N PHE A 44 2.73 5.89 -4.70
CA PHE A 44 2.44 6.42 -6.04
C PHE A 44 1.92 5.36 -7.03
N ASP A 45 1.53 4.17 -6.56
CA ASP A 45 0.99 3.10 -7.43
C ASP A 45 -0.51 3.25 -7.71
N ALA A 46 -1.19 4.12 -6.96
CA ALA A 46 -2.55 4.50 -7.30
C ALA A 46 -2.46 5.38 -8.54
N ASP A 47 -2.89 4.83 -9.67
CA ASP A 47 -3.09 5.56 -10.91
C ASP A 47 -4.25 6.55 -10.72
N TRP A 48 -3.94 7.67 -10.07
CA TRP A 48 -4.87 8.80 -9.92
C TRP A 48 -5.09 9.55 -11.25
N SER A 49 -4.52 9.07 -12.36
CA SER A 49 -4.56 9.75 -13.65
C SER A 49 -5.76 9.34 -14.53
N GLY A 50 -6.50 8.29 -14.14
CA GLY A 50 -7.49 7.67 -15.02
C GLY A 50 -8.80 7.19 -14.38
N GLU A 51 -9.03 7.40 -13.08
CA GLU A 51 -10.37 7.15 -12.54
C GLU A 51 -11.27 8.32 -12.97
N ASP A 52 -12.07 8.08 -14.02
CA ASP A 52 -13.35 8.76 -14.14
C ASP A 52 -13.97 8.76 -12.74
N GLU A 53 -14.14 9.94 -12.12
CA GLU A 53 -14.78 10.07 -10.81
C GLU A 53 -16.24 9.60 -10.97
N ILE A 54 -16.45 8.29 -10.88
CA ILE A 54 -17.78 7.69 -10.81
C ILE A 54 -18.35 8.23 -9.51
N ASP A 55 -19.39 9.04 -9.63
CA ASP A 55 -20.05 9.77 -8.55
C ASP A 55 -20.85 8.81 -7.64
N GLN A 56 -20.17 7.86 -7.01
CA GLN A 56 -20.77 6.82 -6.14
C GLN A 56 -21.32 7.41 -4.84
N TRP A 57 -20.89 8.62 -4.47
CA TRP A 57 -21.25 9.29 -3.21
C TRP A 57 -22.39 10.30 -3.35
N SER A 58 -22.80 10.65 -4.57
CA SER A 58 -23.95 11.53 -4.84
C SER A 58 -25.20 11.15 -4.06
N TYR A 59 -25.54 9.86 -4.05
CA TYR A 59 -26.71 9.35 -3.33
C TYR A 59 -26.65 9.64 -1.81
N VAL A 60 -25.47 9.47 -1.20
CA VAL A 60 -25.29 9.75 0.24
C VAL A 60 -25.35 11.24 0.52
N GLY A 61 -24.81 12.07 -0.38
CA GLY A 61 -24.89 13.52 -0.30
C GLY A 61 -26.33 14.04 -0.37
N GLU A 62 -27.13 13.48 -1.29
CA GLU A 62 -28.55 13.81 -1.43
C GLU A 62 -29.36 13.41 -0.20
N GLU A 63 -29.18 12.19 0.31
CA GLU A 63 -29.86 11.71 1.52
C GLU A 63 -29.44 12.52 2.76
N ALA A 64 -28.15 12.80 2.94
CA ALA A 64 -27.63 13.53 4.10
C ALA A 64 -28.08 15.00 4.13
N ARG A 65 -28.42 15.59 2.98
CA ARG A 65 -28.90 16.97 2.89
C ARG A 65 -30.38 17.14 3.24
N GLY A 66 -31.20 16.11 3.02
CA GLY A 66 -32.65 16.22 3.09
C GLY A 66 -33.18 17.33 2.16
N ASP A 67 -34.05 18.22 2.68
CA ASP A 67 -34.75 19.26 1.90
C ASP A 67 -33.96 20.57 1.68
N ARG A 68 -32.66 20.63 2.00
CA ARG A 68 -31.88 21.85 1.76
C ARG A 68 -31.76 22.13 0.25
N VAL A 69 -31.69 23.40 -0.15
CA VAL A 69 -31.54 23.84 -1.55
C VAL A 69 -30.06 23.88 -1.94
N ARG A 70 -29.72 23.61 -3.21
CA ARG A 70 -28.32 23.65 -3.68
C ARG A 70 -27.85 25.09 -3.71
N GLU A 71 -26.67 25.33 -3.18
CA GLU A 71 -26.06 26.65 -3.18
C GLU A 71 -25.27 26.81 -4.47
N HIS A 72 -25.53 27.88 -5.21
CA HIS A 72 -24.84 28.13 -6.47
C HIS A 72 -23.68 29.09 -6.24
N ASP A 73 -22.46 28.65 -6.50
CA ASP A 73 -21.28 29.51 -6.43
C ASP A 73 -21.23 30.42 -7.67
N VAL A 74 -21.10 31.72 -7.41
CA VAL A 74 -21.06 32.76 -8.44
C VAL A 74 -19.69 32.79 -9.13
N ASP A 75 -18.63 32.25 -8.50
CA ASP A 75 -17.23 32.32 -8.94
C ASP A 75 -16.73 31.02 -9.60
N ARG A 76 -17.44 30.54 -10.63
CA ARG A 76 -17.09 29.31 -11.38
C ARG A 76 -15.67 29.29 -11.99
N TRP A 77 -15.05 30.45 -12.16
CA TRP A 77 -13.69 30.54 -12.70
C TRP A 77 -12.65 29.99 -11.71
N TRP A 78 -12.85 30.19 -10.40
CA TRP A 78 -11.96 29.67 -9.36
C TRP A 78 -11.99 28.14 -9.33
N GLN A 79 -13.19 27.56 -9.36
CA GLN A 79 -13.40 26.11 -9.43
C GLN A 79 -12.73 25.48 -10.68
N LYS A 80 -12.74 26.20 -11.82
CA LYS A 80 -12.15 25.69 -13.06
C LYS A 80 -10.62 25.71 -13.06
N TRP A 81 -10.01 26.75 -12.51
CA TRP A 81 -8.57 27.00 -12.67
C TRP A 81 -7.73 26.68 -11.44
N VAL A 82 -8.32 26.72 -10.25
CA VAL A 82 -7.56 26.56 -8.99
C VAL A 82 -7.92 25.26 -8.27
N MET A 83 -9.15 24.78 -8.44
CA MET A 83 -9.64 23.62 -7.71
C MET A 83 -9.39 22.30 -8.45
N SER A 84 -8.90 21.30 -7.71
CA SER A 84 -8.74 19.94 -8.26
C SER A 84 -10.11 19.32 -8.60
N SER A 85 -10.13 18.33 -9.50
CA SER A 85 -11.34 17.54 -9.78
C SER A 85 -11.95 16.97 -8.50
N LYS A 86 -11.09 16.45 -7.62
CA LYS A 86 -11.48 15.90 -6.31
C LYS A 86 -12.10 16.92 -5.36
N ALA A 87 -11.61 18.15 -5.35
CA ALA A 87 -12.23 19.19 -4.54
C ALA A 87 -13.60 19.60 -5.11
N ARG A 88 -13.75 19.66 -6.44
CA ARG A 88 -15.05 19.90 -7.09
C ARG A 88 -16.06 18.78 -6.83
N SER A 89 -15.63 17.53 -6.82
CA SER A 89 -16.54 16.40 -6.52
C SER A 89 -17.02 16.40 -5.07
N ILE A 90 -16.18 16.85 -4.14
CA ILE A 90 -16.57 17.05 -2.73
C ILE A 90 -17.59 18.19 -2.60
N GLU A 91 -17.36 19.34 -3.23
CA GLU A 91 -18.31 20.47 -3.20
C GLU A 91 -19.67 20.11 -3.80
N LYS A 92 -19.67 19.40 -4.93
CA LYS A 92 -20.89 18.89 -5.55
C LYS A 92 -21.66 17.95 -4.62
N ASN A 93 -20.97 17.08 -3.88
CA ASN A 93 -21.59 16.22 -2.87
C ASN A 93 -22.14 16.99 -1.67
N LEU A 94 -21.58 18.15 -1.36
CA LEU A 94 -22.11 19.08 -0.35
C LEU A 94 -23.29 19.92 -0.88
N GLY A 95 -23.59 19.81 -2.18
CA GLY A 95 -24.65 20.56 -2.85
C GLY A 95 -24.26 21.99 -3.20
N ILE A 96 -22.96 22.23 -3.42
CA ILE A 96 -22.39 23.46 -3.95
C ILE A 96 -22.06 23.21 -5.43
N ASP A 97 -22.73 23.93 -6.32
CA ASP A 97 -22.59 23.82 -7.79
C ASP A 97 -22.15 25.13 -8.43
#